data_AF-X0SF34-F1
#
_entry.id   AF-X0SF34-F1
#
_cell.length_a   1.000
_cell.length_b   1.000
_cell.length_c   1.000
_cell.angle_alpha   90.00
_cell.angle_beta   90.00
_cell.angle_gamma   90.00
#
_symmetry.space_group_name_H-M   'P 1'
#
loop_
_entity.id
_entity.type
_entity.pdbx_description
1 polymer ?
#
loop_
_entity_poly.entity_id
_entity_poly.type
_entity_poly.pdbx_seq_one_letter_code
_entity_poly.pdbx_strand_id
1 'polypeptide(L)'
;HGFLERGNREFAICIGNPMSVLIAAAVSAEPDKNELGIANALAETKLIEIDGHRVPEAEIVIIAEMTDEEHDEGPFLDTTETQDIVRKQRVAQVKKIFAKPGAVYQALLPGGLEHKLLMGMPREPTIFREVSKVCECKDVSVTPGGCSWLHAAVSIKKKDPDDGRKAIEAAFEGHKSLKHVFVVDEDINIHDPHEIEWAMATRFQGDRDLITKRDKGSSLDPSSDLETRETTKMGFDLTIPSDRDAEGFKKPELPMKLDPKDYLEG
;
A
#
# COMPACT_ATOMS: atom_id res chain seq x y z
N HIS A 1 3.21 -17.22 -18.71
CA HIS A 1 2.85 -16.93 -17.30
C HIS A 1 3.10 -18.21 -16.51
N GLY A 2 3.96 -18.18 -15.49
CA GLY A 2 4.51 -19.39 -14.87
C GLY A 2 3.48 -20.40 -14.33
N PHE A 3 2.28 -19.96 -13.95
CA PHE A 3 1.18 -20.86 -13.55
C PHE A 3 0.56 -21.63 -14.73
N LEU A 4 0.33 -20.97 -15.88
CA LEU A 4 -0.23 -21.61 -17.07
C LEU A 4 0.75 -22.60 -17.69
N GLU A 5 2.05 -22.26 -17.67
CA GLU A 5 3.13 -23.16 -18.12
C GLU A 5 3.23 -24.43 -17.27
N ARG A 6 2.80 -24.36 -16.00
CA ARG A 6 2.70 -25.52 -15.09
C ARG A 6 1.38 -26.28 -15.23
N GLY A 7 0.50 -25.90 -16.16
CA GLY A 7 -0.79 -26.54 -16.38
C GLY A 7 -1.88 -26.13 -15.38
N ASN A 8 -1.63 -25.18 -14.49
CA ASN A 8 -2.60 -24.71 -13.52
C ASN A 8 -3.54 -23.69 -14.18
N ARG A 9 -4.57 -24.20 -14.87
CA ARG A 9 -5.57 -23.37 -15.56
C ARG A 9 -6.85 -23.17 -14.77
N GLU A 10 -7.21 -24.11 -13.91
CA GLU A 10 -8.43 -24.03 -13.09
C GLU A 10 -8.14 -23.36 -11.74
N PHE A 11 -9.06 -22.49 -11.30
CA PHE A 11 -8.95 -21.75 -10.05
C PHE A 11 -10.34 -21.41 -9.48
N ALA A 12 -10.35 -21.03 -8.20
CA ALA A 12 -11.57 -20.61 -7.49
C ALA A 12 -11.54 -19.10 -7.21
N ILE A 13 -12.62 -18.39 -7.53
CA ILE A 13 -12.88 -17.02 -7.13
C ILE A 13 -13.81 -17.06 -5.92
N CYS A 14 -13.37 -16.52 -4.79
CA CYS A 14 -14.12 -16.52 -3.54
C CYS A 14 -14.60 -15.09 -3.24
N ILE A 15 -15.90 -14.88 -3.05
CA ILE A 15 -16.53 -13.57 -2.80
C ILE A 15 -17.25 -13.61 -1.45
N GLY A 16 -17.16 -12.52 -0.68
CA GLY A 16 -17.69 -12.47 0.70
C GLY A 16 -16.81 -13.26 1.65
N ASN A 17 -15.51 -12.94 1.68
CA ASN A 17 -14.55 -13.64 2.53
C ASN A 17 -14.44 -12.99 3.92
N PRO A 18 -13.92 -13.72 4.92
CA PRO A 18 -13.48 -13.12 6.17
C PRO A 18 -12.46 -12.00 5.95
N MET A 19 -12.48 -10.97 6.80
CA MET A 19 -11.57 -9.82 6.69
C MET A 19 -10.08 -10.20 6.68
N SER A 20 -9.69 -11.22 7.44
CA SER A 20 -8.31 -11.72 7.45
C SER A 20 -7.85 -12.20 6.08
N VAL A 21 -8.74 -12.84 5.32
CA VAL A 21 -8.47 -13.32 3.96
C VAL A 21 -8.33 -12.15 3.00
N LEU A 22 -9.23 -11.15 3.07
CA LEU A 22 -9.16 -9.96 2.21
C LEU A 22 -7.86 -9.18 2.43
N ILE A 23 -7.47 -8.96 3.68
CA ILE A 23 -6.21 -8.30 4.04
C ILE A 23 -5.02 -9.11 3.53
N ALA A 24 -5.00 -10.42 3.81
CA ALA A 24 -3.89 -11.29 3.42
C ALA A 24 -3.74 -11.42 1.90
N ALA A 25 -4.85 -11.51 1.16
CA ALA A 25 -4.85 -11.58 -0.31
C ALA A 25 -4.28 -10.32 -0.97
N ALA A 26 -4.28 -9.19 -0.25
CA ALA A 26 -3.70 -7.94 -0.73
C ALA A 26 -2.21 -7.77 -0.35
N VAL A 27 -1.65 -8.67 0.46
CA VAL A 27 -0.22 -8.70 0.77
C VAL A 27 0.53 -9.36 -0.40
N SER A 28 1.59 -8.70 -0.91
CA SER A 28 2.51 -9.37 -1.82
C SER A 28 3.45 -10.29 -1.05
N ALA A 29 3.12 -11.58 -1.03
CA ALA A 29 3.97 -12.61 -0.45
C ALA A 29 5.01 -13.12 -1.47
N GLU A 30 6.06 -13.78 -0.98
CA GLU A 30 7.00 -14.50 -1.84
C GLU A 30 6.29 -15.69 -2.51
N PRO A 31 6.70 -16.14 -3.72
CA PRO A 31 5.97 -17.17 -4.48
C PRO A 31 5.76 -18.52 -3.78
N ASP A 32 6.54 -18.82 -2.74
CA ASP A 32 6.46 -20.04 -1.92
C ASP A 32 5.60 -19.85 -0.65
N LYS A 33 5.15 -18.63 -0.36
CA LYS A 33 4.30 -18.31 0.79
C LYS A 33 2.84 -18.32 0.38
N ASN A 34 2.01 -18.97 1.19
CA ASN A 34 0.58 -18.98 1.00
C ASN A 34 -0.06 -17.87 1.84
N GLU A 35 -0.74 -16.94 1.18
CA GLU A 35 -1.44 -15.82 1.80
C GLU A 35 -2.52 -16.28 2.79
N LEU A 36 -3.14 -17.46 2.60
CA LEU A 36 -4.06 -18.03 3.59
C LEU A 36 -3.37 -18.38 4.92
N GLY A 37 -2.06 -18.62 4.91
CA GLY A 37 -1.25 -18.74 6.11
C GLY A 37 -1.12 -17.41 6.85
N ILE A 38 -1.01 -16.30 6.12
CA ILE A 38 -1.02 -14.94 6.68
C ILE A 38 -2.42 -14.65 7.26
N ALA A 39 -3.48 -14.97 6.51
CA ALA A 39 -4.86 -14.83 6.99
C ALA A 39 -5.06 -15.57 8.32
N ASN A 40 -4.59 -16.82 8.41
CA ASN A 40 -4.71 -17.63 9.62
C ASN A 40 -3.87 -17.10 10.79
N ALA A 41 -2.76 -16.41 10.53
CA ALA A 41 -1.97 -15.75 11.56
C ALA A 41 -2.67 -14.50 12.14
N LEU A 42 -3.49 -13.83 11.33
CA LEU A 42 -4.30 -12.68 11.76
C LEU A 42 -5.54 -13.10 12.54
N ALA A 43 -6.26 -14.11 12.05
CA ALA A 43 -7.42 -14.69 12.70
C ALA A 43 -7.65 -16.12 12.19
N GLU A 44 -8.20 -17.01 13.03
CA GLU A 44 -8.52 -18.39 12.63
C GLU A 44 -9.28 -18.41 11.29
N THR A 45 -8.65 -19.00 10.27
CA THR A 45 -9.17 -18.99 8.90
C THR A 45 -9.46 -20.43 8.48
N LYS A 46 -10.74 -20.80 8.55
CA LYS A 46 -11.20 -22.14 8.17
C LYS A 46 -11.22 -22.29 6.66
N LEU A 47 -10.72 -23.43 6.19
CA LEU A 47 -10.76 -23.81 4.79
C LEU A 47 -11.72 -24.99 4.60
N ILE A 48 -12.43 -24.97 3.47
CA ILE A 48 -13.36 -26.01 3.03
C ILE A 48 -12.93 -26.52 1.66
N GLU A 49 -13.35 -27.73 1.31
CA GLU A 49 -13.14 -28.32 -0.02
C GLU A 49 -14.40 -28.08 -0.87
N ILE A 50 -14.25 -27.39 -2.00
CA ILE A 50 -15.30 -27.20 -2.99
C ILE A 50 -14.75 -27.57 -4.37
N ASP A 51 -15.35 -28.58 -5.00
CA ASP A 51 -14.99 -29.04 -6.36
C ASP A 51 -13.49 -29.35 -6.55
N GLY A 52 -12.81 -29.84 -5.49
CA GLY A 52 -11.37 -30.14 -5.51
C GLY A 52 -10.47 -28.95 -5.19
N HIS A 53 -11.04 -27.81 -4.78
CA HIS A 53 -10.30 -26.61 -4.37
C HIS A 53 -10.44 -26.38 -2.86
N ARG A 54 -9.31 -26.11 -2.20
CA ARG A 54 -9.26 -25.65 -0.81
C ARG A 54 -9.43 -24.14 -0.75
N VAL A 55 -10.61 -23.70 -0.32
CA VAL A 55 -11.01 -22.30 -0.30
C VAL A 55 -11.40 -21.84 1.10
N PRO A 56 -11.32 -20.53 1.40
CA PRO A 56 -11.96 -19.97 2.59
C PRO A 56 -13.46 -20.21 2.59
N GLU A 57 -14.08 -20.14 3.76
CA GLU A 57 -15.53 -20.22 3.89
C GLU A 57 -16.25 -18.94 3.41
N ALA A 58 -16.23 -18.72 2.10
CA ALA A 58 -16.81 -17.56 1.43
C ALA A 58 -18.35 -17.65 1.25
N GLU A 59 -18.99 -16.53 0.94
CA GLU A 59 -20.42 -16.46 0.60
C GLU A 59 -20.71 -17.10 -0.77
N ILE A 60 -19.84 -16.85 -1.74
CA ILE A 60 -19.94 -17.34 -3.12
C ILE A 60 -18.56 -17.85 -3.57
N VAL A 61 -18.53 -19.03 -4.18
CA VAL A 61 -17.33 -19.63 -4.78
C VAL A 61 -17.61 -19.95 -6.24
N ILE A 62 -16.80 -19.39 -7.14
CA ILE A 62 -16.90 -19.57 -8.58
C ILE A 62 -15.68 -20.35 -9.05
N ILE A 63 -15.89 -21.55 -9.61
CA ILE A 63 -14.83 -22.32 -10.24
C ILE A 63 -14.73 -21.88 -11.70
N ALA A 64 -13.54 -21.47 -12.12
CA ALA A 64 -13.27 -21.00 -13.47
C ALA A 64 -11.98 -21.60 -14.03
N GLU A 65 -11.86 -21.57 -15.36
CA GLU A 65 -10.65 -21.98 -16.06
C GLU A 65 -10.13 -20.85 -16.95
N MET A 66 -8.82 -20.61 -16.91
CA MET A 66 -8.15 -19.65 -17.76
C MET A 66 -7.97 -20.21 -19.18
N THR A 67 -8.61 -19.57 -20.15
CA THR A 67 -8.55 -19.97 -21.55
C THR A 67 -7.34 -19.35 -22.28
N ASP A 68 -7.14 -19.76 -23.53
CA ASP A 68 -6.19 -19.13 -24.45
C ASP A 68 -6.81 -17.99 -25.28
N GLU A 69 -8.11 -17.76 -25.16
CA GLU A 69 -8.80 -16.63 -25.79
C GLU A 69 -8.46 -15.33 -25.06
N GLU A 70 -8.19 -14.27 -25.83
CA GLU A 70 -7.98 -12.92 -25.31
C GLU A 70 -9.08 -11.98 -25.79
N HIS A 71 -9.53 -11.11 -24.89
CA HIS A 71 -10.53 -10.08 -25.16
C HIS A 71 -10.03 -8.71 -24.70
N ASP A 72 -10.63 -7.64 -25.24
CA ASP A 72 -10.43 -6.30 -24.71
C ASP A 72 -11.00 -6.21 -23.28
N GLU A 73 -10.17 -5.81 -22.33
CA GLU A 73 -10.51 -5.58 -20.93
C GLU A 73 -10.25 -4.11 -20.59
N GLY A 74 -11.12 -3.52 -19.76
CA GLY A 74 -11.16 -2.09 -19.48
C GLY A 74 -12.04 -1.27 -20.44
N PRO A 75 -12.05 0.07 -20.32
CA PRO A 75 -11.32 0.84 -19.30
C PRO A 75 -11.90 0.58 -17.90
N PHE A 76 -11.04 0.68 -16.88
CA PHE A 76 -11.42 0.47 -15.49
C PHE A 76 -10.90 1.61 -14.61
N LEU A 77 -11.72 2.07 -13.66
CA LEU A 77 -11.32 3.11 -12.71
C LEU A 77 -10.44 2.50 -11.62
N ASP A 78 -9.20 2.97 -11.46
CA ASP A 78 -8.26 2.43 -10.47
C ASP A 78 -8.14 3.31 -9.21
N THR A 79 -7.27 2.95 -8.26
CA THR A 79 -7.04 3.65 -6.98
C THR A 79 -6.65 5.13 -7.16
N THR A 80 -6.03 5.45 -8.30
CA THR A 80 -5.59 6.80 -8.67
C THR A 80 -6.75 7.66 -9.16
N GLU A 81 -7.96 7.11 -9.19
CA GLU A 81 -9.18 7.76 -9.69
C GLU A 81 -9.08 8.16 -11.17
N THR A 82 -8.13 7.56 -11.88
CA THR A 82 -7.97 7.66 -13.33
C THR A 82 -8.36 6.35 -13.99
N GLN A 83 -8.78 6.42 -15.26
CA GLN A 83 -9.10 5.22 -16.03
C GLN A 83 -7.82 4.56 -16.53
N ASP A 84 -7.69 3.26 -16.29
CA ASP A 84 -6.69 2.43 -16.97
C ASP A 84 -7.09 2.21 -18.43
N ILE A 85 -6.08 1.96 -19.27
CA ILE A 85 -6.24 1.73 -20.70
C ILE A 85 -6.87 0.37 -20.99
N VAL A 86 -7.47 0.25 -22.17
CA VAL A 86 -7.92 -1.05 -22.68
C VAL A 86 -6.72 -1.91 -23.07
N ARG A 87 -6.69 -3.17 -22.62
CA ARG A 87 -5.62 -4.13 -22.96
C ARG A 87 -6.24 -5.47 -23.35
N LYS A 88 -5.52 -6.25 -24.15
CA LYS A 88 -5.88 -7.66 -24.38
C LYS A 88 -5.53 -8.48 -23.14
N GLN A 89 -6.54 -9.09 -22.53
CA GLN A 89 -6.42 -9.98 -21.38
C GLN A 89 -7.09 -11.32 -21.67
N ARG A 90 -6.64 -12.37 -20.97
CA ARG A 90 -7.21 -13.70 -21.13
C ARG A 90 -8.60 -13.82 -20.52
N VAL A 91 -9.45 -14.63 -21.15
CA VAL A 91 -10.82 -14.90 -20.69
C VAL A 91 -10.81 -16.04 -19.66
N ALA A 92 -11.38 -15.78 -18.48
CA ALA A 92 -11.72 -16.80 -17.49
C ALA A 92 -13.12 -17.35 -17.76
N GLN A 93 -13.21 -18.64 -18.10
CA GLN A 93 -14.48 -19.31 -18.34
C GLN A 93 -15.02 -19.91 -17.05
N VAL A 94 -16.20 -19.47 -16.62
CA VAL A 94 -16.89 -20.02 -15.45
C VAL A 94 -17.41 -21.42 -15.72
N LYS A 95 -17.07 -22.38 -14.84
CA LYS A 95 -17.54 -23.76 -14.89
C LYS A 95 -18.71 -24.02 -13.94
N LYS A 96 -18.58 -23.58 -12.69
CA LYS A 96 -19.56 -23.82 -11.62
C LYS A 96 -19.60 -22.65 -10.65
N ILE A 97 -20.77 -22.40 -10.08
CA ILE A 97 -20.98 -21.41 -9.03
C ILE A 97 -21.64 -22.11 -7.85
N PHE A 98 -21.04 -21.96 -6.67
CA PHE A 98 -21.54 -22.44 -5.39
C PHE A 98 -21.84 -21.21 -4.52
N ALA A 99 -22.99 -21.17 -3.88
CA ALA A 99 -23.39 -20.05 -3.03
C ALA A 99 -24.17 -20.54 -1.81
N LYS A 100 -23.98 -19.87 -0.67
CA LYS A 100 -24.78 -20.12 0.54
C LYS A 100 -26.25 -19.71 0.30
N PRO A 101 -27.24 -20.35 0.94
CA PRO A 101 -28.60 -19.84 0.96
C PRO A 101 -28.62 -18.42 1.54
N GLY A 102 -29.10 -17.44 0.76
CA GLY A 102 -29.10 -16.03 1.16
C GLY A 102 -27.73 -15.34 1.07
N ALA A 103 -26.80 -15.88 0.26
CA ALA A 103 -25.45 -15.34 0.11
C ALA A 103 -25.43 -13.83 -0.18
N VAL A 104 -24.51 -13.12 0.48
CA VAL A 104 -24.25 -11.70 0.26
C VAL A 104 -23.15 -11.53 -0.78
N TYR A 105 -23.44 -10.75 -1.83
CA TYR A 105 -22.42 -10.36 -2.81
C TYR A 105 -21.63 -9.16 -2.29
N GLN A 106 -20.39 -9.40 -1.87
CA GLN A 106 -19.47 -8.32 -1.50
C GLN A 106 -18.84 -7.73 -2.76
N ALA A 107 -19.02 -6.42 -2.94
CA ALA A 107 -18.35 -5.63 -3.97
C ALA A 107 -17.63 -4.47 -3.31
N LEU A 108 -16.43 -4.16 -3.81
CA LEU A 108 -15.69 -2.94 -3.44
C LEU A 108 -15.90 -1.88 -4.51
N LEU A 109 -16.04 -0.62 -4.10
CA LEU A 109 -16.13 0.51 -5.03
C LEU A 109 -14.72 0.89 -5.51
N PRO A 110 -14.43 0.89 -6.81
CA PRO A 110 -13.13 1.33 -7.31
C PRO A 110 -12.87 2.82 -6.96
N GLY A 111 -11.62 3.17 -6.62
CA GLY A 111 -11.27 4.47 -6.03
C GLY A 111 -11.78 4.73 -4.60
N GLY A 112 -12.65 3.88 -4.06
CA GLY A 112 -13.18 3.99 -2.70
C GLY A 112 -12.15 3.66 -1.61
N LEU A 113 -12.48 3.99 -0.37
CA LEU A 113 -11.56 3.79 0.77
C LEU A 113 -11.21 2.31 1.00
N GLU A 114 -12.15 1.38 0.83
CA GLU A 114 -11.86 -0.06 0.98
C GLU A 114 -10.82 -0.52 -0.05
N HIS A 115 -10.96 -0.11 -1.31
CA HIS A 115 -9.98 -0.40 -2.37
C HIS A 115 -8.60 0.17 -2.00
N LYS A 116 -8.56 1.46 -1.65
CA LYS A 116 -7.34 2.19 -1.28
C LYS A 116 -6.63 1.58 -0.07
N LEU A 117 -7.38 1.23 0.97
CA LEU A 117 -6.85 0.60 2.18
C LEU A 117 -6.30 -0.79 1.89
N LEU A 118 -7.07 -1.64 1.21
CA LEU A 118 -6.62 -3.00 0.90
C LEU A 118 -5.41 -2.98 -0.02
N MET A 119 -5.29 -2.03 -0.96
CA MET A 119 -4.13 -2.00 -1.84
C MET A 119 -2.89 -1.32 -1.23
N GLY A 120 -3.08 -0.21 -0.52
CA GLY A 120 -2.01 0.62 0.03
C GLY A 120 -1.42 0.10 1.33
N MET A 121 -2.26 -0.17 2.33
CA MET A 121 -1.83 -0.53 3.69
C MET A 121 -0.89 -1.73 3.73
N PRO A 122 -1.07 -2.82 2.93
CA PRO A 122 -0.12 -3.92 2.90
C PRO A 122 1.32 -3.57 2.50
N ARG A 123 1.55 -2.37 1.93
CA ARG A 123 2.90 -1.84 1.64
C ARG A 123 3.55 -1.17 2.84
N GLU A 124 2.79 -0.70 3.82
CA GLU A 124 3.35 -0.06 5.03
C GLU A 124 4.27 -1.01 5.81
N PRO A 125 3.91 -2.28 6.07
CA PRO A 125 4.82 -3.22 6.74
C PRO A 125 6.07 -3.56 5.92
N THR A 126 5.98 -3.58 4.59
CA THR A 126 7.16 -3.88 3.74
C THR A 126 8.13 -2.70 3.73
N ILE A 127 7.63 -1.47 3.63
CA ILE A 127 8.43 -0.25 3.80
C ILE A 127 9.04 -0.22 5.21
N PHE A 128 8.24 -0.42 6.25
CA PHE A 128 8.69 -0.41 7.64
C PHE A 128 9.84 -1.40 7.85
N ARG A 129 9.69 -2.63 7.34
CA ARG A 129 10.72 -3.67 7.43
C ARG A 129 12.01 -3.29 6.73
N GLU A 130 11.95 -2.74 5.51
CA GLU A 130 13.16 -2.35 4.78
C GLU A 130 13.87 -1.16 5.45
N VAL A 131 13.13 -0.14 5.87
CA VAL A 131 13.70 1.02 6.59
C VAL A 131 14.32 0.59 7.92
N SER A 132 13.68 -0.33 8.64
CA SER A 132 14.21 -0.86 9.91
C SER A 132 15.55 -1.60 9.78
N LYS A 133 15.96 -1.99 8.57
CA LYS A 133 17.28 -2.59 8.34
C LYS A 133 18.41 -1.56 8.35
N VAL A 134 18.10 -0.29 8.09
CA VAL A 134 19.09 0.77 7.87
C VAL A 134 19.08 1.85 8.94
N CYS A 135 17.95 2.08 9.61
CA CYS A 135 17.81 3.01 10.73
C CYS A 135 16.63 2.63 11.65
N GLU A 136 16.42 3.37 12.75
CA GLU A 136 15.32 3.11 13.69
C GLU A 136 14.00 3.69 13.14
N CYS A 137 13.24 2.86 12.40
CA CYS A 137 11.91 3.20 11.91
C CYS A 137 10.87 3.21 13.05
N LYS A 138 10.02 4.23 13.08
CA LYS A 138 8.95 4.39 14.09
C LYS A 138 7.58 4.10 13.55
N ASP A 139 7.28 4.61 12.36
CA ASP A 139 5.98 4.46 11.75
C ASP A 139 6.07 4.66 10.23
N VAL A 140 5.12 4.10 9.49
CA VAL A 140 4.97 4.27 8.04
C VAL A 140 3.50 4.43 7.72
N SER A 141 3.20 5.42 6.88
CA SER A 141 1.86 5.64 6.35
C SER A 141 1.92 5.78 4.83
N VAL A 142 1.19 4.95 4.10
CA VAL A 142 0.94 5.16 2.67
C VAL A 142 -0.20 6.17 2.56
N THR A 143 0.12 7.38 2.11
CA THR A 143 -0.74 8.53 2.39
C THR A 143 -2.00 8.53 1.50
N PRO A 144 -3.18 8.89 2.05
CA PRO A 144 -4.40 9.03 1.27
C PRO A 144 -4.26 9.99 0.09
N GLY A 145 -3.57 11.12 0.28
CA GLY A 145 -3.30 12.11 -0.77
C GLY A 145 -2.43 11.59 -1.91
N GLY A 146 -1.58 10.60 -1.66
CA GLY A 146 -0.83 9.86 -2.68
C GLY A 146 -1.65 8.75 -3.34
N CYS A 147 -2.97 8.88 -3.39
CA CYS A 147 -3.90 7.85 -3.88
C CYS A 147 -3.84 6.53 -3.10
N SER A 148 -3.34 6.57 -1.85
CA SER A 148 -3.05 5.37 -1.03
C SER A 148 -2.15 4.36 -1.75
N TRP A 149 -1.21 4.85 -2.56
CA TRP A 149 -0.32 3.99 -3.34
C TRP A 149 1.00 4.67 -3.71
N LEU A 150 0.94 5.87 -4.29
CA LEU A 150 2.10 6.51 -4.91
C LEU A 150 2.99 7.26 -3.91
N HIS A 151 2.45 7.70 -2.76
CA HIS A 151 3.20 8.43 -1.75
C HIS A 151 3.19 7.71 -0.40
N ALA A 152 4.27 7.85 0.36
CA ALA A 152 4.37 7.38 1.73
C ALA A 152 5.09 8.40 2.61
N ALA A 153 4.75 8.43 3.89
CA ALA A 153 5.47 9.13 4.93
C ALA A 153 6.10 8.09 5.87
N VAL A 154 7.33 8.35 6.30
CA VAL A 154 8.10 7.44 7.16
C VAL A 154 8.65 8.26 8.32
N SER A 155 8.26 7.89 9.54
CA SER A 155 8.80 8.47 10.76
C SER A 155 9.99 7.65 11.23
N ILE A 156 11.11 8.31 11.49
CA ILE A 156 12.34 7.68 11.99
C ILE A 156 12.84 8.36 13.25
N LYS A 157 13.56 7.60 14.08
CA LYS A 157 14.43 8.17 15.10
C LYS A 157 15.84 8.28 14.54
N LYS A 158 16.16 9.47 14.02
CA LYS A 158 17.46 9.80 13.45
C LYS A 158 18.56 9.71 14.51
N LYS A 159 19.63 8.96 14.20
CA LYS A 159 20.84 8.84 15.02
C LYS A 159 22.07 9.31 14.25
N ASP A 160 22.12 8.99 12.97
CA ASP A 160 23.21 9.40 12.08
C ASP A 160 22.73 10.46 11.06
N PRO A 161 23.61 11.35 10.59
CA PRO A 161 23.26 12.37 9.60
C PRO A 161 22.64 11.81 8.32
N ASP A 162 23.06 10.61 7.90
CA ASP A 162 22.62 9.95 6.66
C ASP A 162 21.34 9.11 6.79
N ASP A 163 20.74 9.01 7.98
CA ASP A 163 19.59 8.11 8.20
C ASP A 163 18.38 8.46 7.35
N GLY A 164 18.11 9.76 7.13
CA GLY A 164 17.01 10.20 6.27
C GLY A 164 17.19 9.71 4.83
N ARG A 165 18.39 9.89 4.27
CA ARG A 165 18.76 9.36 2.94
C ARG A 165 18.67 7.84 2.85
N LYS A 166 19.20 7.11 3.84
CA LYS A 166 19.13 5.64 3.87
C LYS A 166 17.67 5.16 3.94
N ALA A 167 16.84 5.81 4.75
CA ALA A 167 15.42 5.51 4.87
C ALA A 167 14.67 5.72 3.56
N ILE A 168 14.96 6.79 2.81
CA ILE A 168 14.40 7.05 1.48
C ILE A 168 14.69 5.90 0.52
N GLU A 169 15.95 5.50 0.41
CA GLU A 169 16.37 4.40 -0.48
C GLU A 169 15.70 3.08 -0.07
N ALA A 170 15.67 2.77 1.23
CA ALA A 170 15.02 1.58 1.76
C ALA A 170 13.50 1.58 1.55
N ALA A 171 12.83 2.74 1.64
CA ALA A 171 11.41 2.85 1.38
C ALA A 171 11.05 2.53 -0.08
N PHE A 172 11.87 2.95 -1.05
CA PHE A 172 11.70 2.57 -2.45
C PHE A 172 11.91 1.07 -2.68
N GLU A 173 12.78 0.42 -1.90
CA GLU A 173 12.95 -1.03 -1.93
C GLU A 173 11.72 -1.76 -1.34
N GLY A 174 11.17 -1.23 -0.25
CA GLY A 174 9.98 -1.78 0.42
C GLY A 174 8.69 -1.62 -0.38
N HIS A 175 8.61 -0.60 -1.25
CA HIS A 175 7.51 -0.43 -2.18
C HIS A 175 7.98 0.04 -3.56
N LYS A 176 8.11 -0.90 -4.50
CA LYS A 176 8.64 -0.65 -5.85
C LYS A 176 7.78 0.29 -6.70
N SER A 177 6.49 0.45 -6.42
CA SER A 177 5.62 1.40 -7.13
C SER A 177 5.57 2.77 -6.46
N LEU A 178 6.19 2.94 -5.28
CA LEU A 178 6.28 4.21 -4.58
C LEU A 178 6.99 5.24 -5.46
N LYS A 179 6.34 6.39 -5.61
CA LYS A 179 6.82 7.52 -6.39
C LYS A 179 7.49 8.55 -5.50
N HIS A 180 6.82 8.96 -4.43
CA HIS A 180 7.35 9.95 -3.49
C HIS A 180 7.38 9.42 -2.05
N VAL A 181 8.43 9.78 -1.31
CA VAL A 181 8.52 9.45 0.12
C VAL A 181 8.97 10.66 0.94
N PHE A 182 8.27 10.91 2.04
CA PHE A 182 8.59 11.96 3.01
C PHE A 182 9.15 11.30 4.27
N VAL A 183 10.43 11.52 4.57
CA VAL A 183 11.04 10.98 5.79
C VAL A 183 11.12 12.08 6.84
N VAL A 184 10.52 11.86 8.00
CA VAL A 184 10.38 12.84 9.10
C VAL A 184 10.92 12.27 10.41
N ASP A 185 11.19 13.13 11.39
CA ASP A 185 11.55 12.68 12.73
C ASP A 185 10.34 12.12 13.52
N GLU A 186 10.62 11.51 14.67
CA GLU A 186 9.63 10.89 15.57
C GLU A 186 8.66 11.89 16.23
N ASP A 187 8.90 13.19 16.11
CA ASP A 187 8.01 14.25 16.63
C ASP A 187 6.92 14.69 15.63
N ILE A 188 6.96 14.20 14.39
CA ILE A 188 5.97 14.50 13.35
C ILE A 188 4.93 13.39 13.28
N ASN A 189 3.66 13.75 13.45
CA ASN A 189 2.55 12.84 13.21
C ASN A 189 2.33 12.63 11.70
N ILE A 190 2.79 11.49 11.17
CA ILE A 190 2.66 11.16 9.73
C ILE A 190 1.23 10.85 9.26
N HIS A 191 0.26 10.74 10.18
CA HIS A 191 -1.16 10.57 9.84
C HIS A 191 -1.88 11.91 9.70
N ASP A 192 -1.23 13.03 10.05
CA ASP A 192 -1.72 14.38 9.79
C ASP A 192 -0.96 15.00 8.60
N PRO A 193 -1.59 15.20 7.43
CA PRO A 193 -0.93 15.78 6.27
C PRO A 193 -0.40 17.19 6.53
N HIS A 194 -1.00 17.95 7.45
CA HIS A 194 -0.53 19.29 7.81
C HIS A 194 0.81 19.25 8.55
N GLU A 195 1.07 18.20 9.32
CA GLU A 195 2.35 18.04 10.01
C GLU A 195 3.48 17.66 9.06
N ILE A 196 3.19 16.82 8.06
CA ILE A 196 4.14 16.50 6.98
C ILE A 196 4.46 17.76 6.17
N GLU A 197 3.44 18.52 5.77
CA GLU A 197 3.62 19.77 5.03
C GLU A 197 4.42 20.81 5.85
N TRP A 198 4.15 20.92 7.15
CA TRP A 198 4.92 21.77 8.05
C TRP A 198 6.39 21.36 8.13
N ALA A 199 6.69 20.06 8.24
CA ALA A 199 8.06 19.56 8.22
C ALA A 199 8.74 19.89 6.88
N MET A 200 8.02 19.73 5.76
CA MET A 200 8.51 20.13 4.44
C MET A 200 8.81 21.63 4.34
N ALA A 201 8.00 22.49 4.95
CA ALA A 201 8.22 23.92 4.93
C ALA A 201 9.40 24.39 5.81
N THR A 202 9.68 23.68 6.90
CA THR A 202 10.58 24.17 7.97
C THR A 202 11.89 23.42 8.12
N ARG A 203 11.99 22.18 7.61
CA ARG A 203 13.17 21.30 7.77
C ARG A 203 13.90 20.98 6.46
N PHE A 204 13.30 21.29 5.31
CA PHE A 204 13.80 20.88 4.00
C PHE A 204 14.52 22.00 3.23
N GLN A 205 15.59 21.65 2.52
CA GLN A 205 16.27 22.46 1.52
C GLN A 205 16.49 21.64 0.25
N GLY A 206 15.89 22.03 -0.87
CA GLY A 206 15.80 21.20 -2.07
C GLY A 206 17.12 20.89 -2.78
N ASP A 207 18.17 21.67 -2.55
CA ASP A 207 19.52 21.43 -3.08
C ASP A 207 20.31 20.39 -2.28
N ARG A 208 19.91 20.13 -1.03
CA ARG A 208 20.59 19.22 -0.10
C ARG A 208 19.77 17.96 0.22
N ASP A 209 18.48 18.14 0.48
CA ASP A 209 17.62 17.15 1.13
C ASP A 209 16.73 16.37 0.13
N LEU A 210 16.79 16.74 -1.16
CA LEU A 210 16.06 16.08 -2.23
C LEU A 210 16.88 14.95 -2.83
N ILE A 211 16.31 13.75 -2.86
CA ILE A 211 16.87 12.60 -3.57
C ILE A 211 16.00 12.31 -4.77
N THR A 212 16.60 12.29 -5.96
CA THR A 212 15.89 11.93 -7.20
C THR A 212 16.46 10.65 -7.78
N LYS A 213 15.58 9.79 -8.29
CA LYS A 213 15.96 8.54 -8.97
C LYS A 213 15.04 8.30 -10.16
N ARG A 214 15.61 7.99 -11.32
CA ARG A 214 14.82 7.47 -12.45
C ARG A 214 14.73 5.95 -12.33
N ASP A 215 13.51 5.43 -12.29
CA ASP A 215 13.24 4.00 -12.09
C ASP A 215 11.84 3.65 -12.61
N LYS A 216 11.48 2.37 -12.60
CA LYS A 216 10.10 1.94 -12.88
C LYS A 216 9.17 2.30 -11.72
N GLY A 217 8.01 2.84 -12.07
CA GLY A 217 6.94 3.22 -11.16
C GLY A 217 5.70 2.33 -11.28
N SER A 218 4.57 2.86 -10.81
CA SER A 218 3.27 2.22 -11.02
C SER A 218 2.78 2.41 -12.44
N SER A 219 2.17 1.38 -13.03
CA SER A 219 1.37 1.54 -14.26
C SER A 219 0.12 2.40 -14.08
N LEU A 220 -0.25 2.69 -12.82
CA LEU A 220 -1.41 3.52 -12.47
C LEU A 220 -1.07 5.02 -12.43
N ASP A 221 0.22 5.38 -12.49
CA ASP A 221 0.63 6.79 -12.54
C ASP A 221 0.49 7.33 -13.97
N PRO A 222 -0.52 8.17 -14.26
CA PRO A 222 -0.75 8.67 -15.62
C PRO A 222 0.33 9.66 -16.08
N SER A 223 1.20 10.14 -15.17
CA SER A 223 2.32 11.03 -15.52
C SER A 223 3.62 10.29 -15.83
N SER A 224 3.65 8.97 -15.60
CA SER A 224 4.79 8.13 -15.97
C SER A 224 4.78 7.84 -17.48
N ASP A 225 5.91 7.34 -17.99
CA ASP A 225 5.96 6.83 -19.35
C ASP A 225 5.07 5.57 -19.44
N LEU A 226 3.97 5.65 -20.20
CA LEU A 226 2.94 4.60 -20.20
C LEU A 226 3.41 3.28 -20.83
N GLU A 227 4.47 3.30 -21.65
CA GLU A 227 5.01 2.11 -22.31
C GLU A 227 6.04 1.41 -21.43
N THR A 228 7.02 2.16 -20.93
CA THR A 228 8.17 1.65 -20.17
C THR A 228 7.92 1.60 -18.67
N ARG A 229 6.92 2.36 -18.19
CA ARG A 229 6.61 2.66 -16.78
C ARG A 229 7.71 3.41 -16.06
N GLU A 230 8.63 4.05 -16.80
CA GLU A 230 9.65 4.89 -16.20
C GLU A 230 9.04 6.15 -15.59
N THR A 231 9.49 6.50 -14.40
CA THR A 231 9.10 7.72 -13.69
C THR A 231 10.30 8.29 -12.95
N THR A 232 10.17 9.54 -12.51
CA THR A 232 11.11 10.13 -11.55
C THR A 232 10.55 9.95 -10.15
N LYS A 233 11.25 9.17 -9.34
CA LYS A 233 11.00 9.03 -7.92
C LYS A 233 11.71 10.14 -7.16
N MET A 234 11.06 10.64 -6.11
CA MET A 234 11.61 11.69 -5.25
C MET A 234 11.47 11.32 -3.77
N GLY A 235 12.58 11.39 -3.04
CA GLY A 235 12.58 11.30 -1.59
C GLY A 235 12.90 12.66 -0.99
N PHE A 236 12.15 13.02 0.04
CA PHE A 236 12.27 14.28 0.76
C PHE A 236 12.76 13.96 2.17
N ASP A 237 14.01 14.31 2.47
CA ASP A 237 14.53 14.24 3.84
C ASP A 237 14.05 15.46 4.61
N LEU A 238 12.99 15.28 5.39
CA LEU A 238 12.38 16.31 6.23
C LEU A 238 12.86 16.22 7.68
N THR A 239 13.95 15.49 7.93
CA THR A 239 14.50 15.33 9.28
C THR A 239 15.29 16.56 9.72
N ILE A 240 15.39 16.75 11.04
CA ILE A 240 16.19 17.82 11.62
C ILE A 240 17.65 17.66 11.16
N PRO A 241 18.28 18.72 10.65
CA PRO A 241 19.66 18.65 10.18
C PRO A 241 20.61 18.54 11.37
N SER A 242 21.58 17.63 11.27
CA SER A 242 22.49 17.29 12.37
C SER A 242 23.54 18.37 12.69
N ASP A 243 23.61 19.44 11.88
CA ASP A 243 24.55 20.55 12.03
C ASP A 243 24.01 21.71 12.89
N ARG A 244 22.76 21.62 13.37
CA ARG A 244 22.08 22.65 14.15
C ARG A 244 21.40 22.06 15.38
N ASP A 245 21.11 22.92 16.36
CA ASP A 245 20.38 22.53 17.56
C ASP A 245 18.93 22.15 17.22
N ALA A 246 18.54 20.93 17.59
CA ALA A 246 17.23 20.38 17.33
C ALA A 246 16.09 21.16 18.00
N GLU A 247 16.36 21.84 19.12
CA GLU A 247 15.35 22.66 19.81
C GLU A 247 14.81 23.79 18.93
N GLY A 248 15.63 24.30 18.01
CA GLY A 248 15.21 25.34 17.04
C GLY A 248 14.20 24.85 15.99
N PHE A 249 13.94 23.54 15.92
CA PHE A 249 13.08 22.90 14.92
C PHE A 249 11.85 22.21 15.53
N LYS A 250 11.68 22.27 16.85
CA LYS A 250 10.52 21.67 17.53
C LYS A 250 9.37 22.66 17.62
N LYS A 251 8.14 22.16 17.50
CA LYS A 251 6.96 22.96 17.82
C LYS A 251 6.96 23.21 19.35
N PRO A 252 6.74 24.45 19.81
CA PRO A 252 6.62 24.70 21.24
C PRO A 252 5.40 23.97 21.79
N GLU A 253 5.56 23.35 22.96
CA GLU A 253 4.42 22.81 23.68
C GLU A 253 3.50 23.94 24.14
N LEU A 254 2.20 23.66 24.19
CA LEU A 254 1.26 24.58 24.83
C LEU A 254 1.66 24.74 26.31
N PRO A 255 1.64 25.97 26.85
CA PRO A 255 2.07 26.23 28.22
C PRO A 255 1.15 25.58 29.27
N MET A 256 0.00 25.04 28.85
CA MET A 256 -0.95 24.34 29.69
C MET A 256 -1.69 23.27 28.88
N LYS A 257 -2.05 22.17 29.55
CA LYS A 257 -2.95 21.16 28.99
C LYS A 257 -4.38 21.68 29.09
N LEU A 258 -5.04 21.84 27.95
CA LEU A 258 -6.44 22.22 27.85
C LEU A 258 -7.20 21.08 27.18
N ASP A 259 -8.23 20.55 27.82
CA ASP A 259 -9.26 19.79 27.13
C ASP A 259 -10.40 20.76 26.81
N PRO A 260 -10.71 21.04 25.53
CA PRO A 260 -11.84 21.89 25.17
C PRO A 260 -13.16 21.46 25.81
N LYS A 261 -13.34 20.17 26.15
CA LYS A 261 -14.52 19.65 26.83
C LYS A 261 -14.71 20.22 28.24
N ASP A 262 -13.62 20.61 28.91
CA ASP A 262 -13.69 21.24 30.24
C ASP A 262 -14.30 22.66 30.17
N TYR A 263 -14.39 23.24 28.96
CA TYR A 263 -14.82 24.62 28.71
C TYR A 263 -16.07 24.73 27.81
N LEU A 264 -16.53 23.61 27.25
CA LEU A 264 -17.75 23.54 26.47
C LEU A 264 -18.82 22.89 27.35
N GLU A 265 -19.67 23.71 27.99
CA GLU A 265 -20.88 23.22 28.65
C GLU A 265 -21.83 22.65 27.58
N GLY A 266 -22.00 21.32 27.55
CA GLY A 266 -22.88 20.58 26.63
C GLY A 266 -22.82 19.08 26.84
#